data_AF-A0A969CZX8-F1
#
_entry.id   AF-A0A969CZX8-F1
#
_cell.length_a   1.000
_cell.length_b   1.000
_cell.length_c   1.000
_cell.angle_alpha   90.00
_cell.angle_beta   90.00
_cell.angle_gamma   90.00
#
_symmetry.space_group_name_H-M   'P 1'
#
loop_
_entity.id
_entity.type
_entity.pdbx_description
1 polymer ?
#
loop_
_entity_poly.entity_id
_entity_poly.type
_entity_poly.pdbx_seq_one_letter_code
_entity_poly.pdbx_strand_id
1 'polypeptide(L)'
;MRLTRILSFLFGTLLFLGVVGGIAAWLVYEHFSQDLPDYYQLASYDPPVVSRIYAGDGRLLAEYATENRVFVPISAMPKRIINAFLAAEDKTFYTHPGVDLPGVINAVWINVKNLGDDRRRSARPPSRSRSPRTSC
;
A
#
# COMPACT_ATOMS: atom_id res chain seq x y z
N MET A 1 18.61 50.33 -8.10
CA MET A 1 19.70 49.43 -8.55
C MET A 1 20.07 48.33 -7.55
N ARG A 2 20.02 48.53 -6.22
CA ARG A 2 20.33 47.47 -5.25
C ARG A 2 19.20 46.43 -5.10
N LEU A 3 17.95 46.88 -5.07
CA LEU A 3 16.77 45.99 -4.89
C LEU A 3 16.54 45.04 -6.08
N THR A 4 16.70 45.53 -7.32
CA THR A 4 16.53 44.70 -8.53
C THR A 4 17.57 43.59 -8.59
N ARG A 5 18.82 43.85 -8.20
CA ARG A 5 19.87 42.83 -8.10
C ARG A 5 19.53 41.78 -7.05
N ILE A 6 19.06 42.18 -5.86
CA ILE A 6 18.65 41.25 -4.80
C ILE A 6 17.48 40.37 -5.27
N LEU A 7 16.47 40.96 -5.92
CA LEU A 7 15.35 40.19 -6.50
C LEU A 7 15.83 39.19 -7.55
N SER A 8 16.73 39.59 -8.45
CA SER A 8 17.29 38.69 -9.47
C SER A 8 18.11 37.55 -8.85
N PHE A 9 18.87 37.82 -7.79
CA PHE A 9 19.59 36.78 -7.05
C PHE A 9 18.63 35.81 -6.37
N LEU A 10 17.60 36.29 -5.67
CA LEU A 10 16.59 35.45 -5.02
C LEU A 10 15.85 34.58 -6.04
N PHE A 11 15.45 35.17 -7.17
CA PHE A 11 14.80 34.45 -8.25
C PHE A 11 15.72 33.39 -8.87
N GLY A 12 16.99 33.73 -9.11
CA GLY A 12 17.99 32.78 -9.59
C GLY A 12 18.22 31.61 -8.62
N THR A 13 18.31 31.90 -7.32
CA THR A 13 18.45 30.84 -6.29
C THR A 13 17.22 29.95 -6.19
N LEU A 14 16.00 30.53 -6.28
CA LEU A 14 14.76 29.76 -6.26
C LEU A 14 14.67 28.84 -7.48
N LEU A 15 15.01 29.35 -8.66
CA LEU A 15 15.00 28.58 -9.89
C LEU A 15 16.04 27.45 -9.85
N PHE A 16 17.24 27.73 -9.34
CA PHE A 16 18.27 26.70 -9.14
C PHE A 16 17.80 25.59 -8.18
N LEU A 17 17.24 25.96 -7.03
CA LEU A 17 16.68 24.98 -6.08
C LEU A 17 15.52 24.19 -6.69
N GLY A 18 14.67 24.82 -7.50
CA GLY A 18 13.59 24.16 -8.22
C GLY A 18 14.10 23.12 -9.21
N VAL A 19 15.15 23.45 -9.99
CA VAL A 19 15.78 22.51 -10.94
C VAL A 19 16.43 21.35 -10.20
N VAL A 20 17.21 21.62 -9.14
CA VAL A 20 17.86 20.57 -8.34
C VAL A 20 16.81 19.65 -7.70
N GLY A 21 15.75 20.22 -7.11
CA GLY A 21 14.64 19.46 -6.54
C GLY A 21 13.90 18.62 -7.59
N GLY A 22 13.67 19.17 -8.79
CA GLY A 22 13.06 18.46 -9.91
C GLY A 22 13.90 17.27 -10.38
N ILE A 23 15.22 17.45 -10.52
CA ILE A 23 16.14 16.36 -10.88
C ILE A 23 16.13 15.28 -9.80
N ALA A 24 16.17 15.66 -8.52
CA ALA A 24 16.12 14.69 -7.41
C ALA A 24 14.80 13.89 -7.43
N ALA A 25 13.66 14.54 -7.65
CA ALA A 25 12.37 13.87 -7.77
C ALA A 25 12.31 12.91 -8.98
N TRP A 26 12.88 13.31 -10.12
CA TRP A 26 12.97 12.47 -11.31
C TRP A 26 13.80 11.20 -11.08
N LEU A 27 14.97 11.33 -10.44
CA LEU A 27 15.83 10.19 -10.13
C LEU A 27 15.14 9.21 -9.18
N VAL A 28 14.43 9.72 -8.18
CA VAL A 28 13.61 8.91 -7.27
C VAL A 28 12.52 8.19 -8.04
N TYR A 29 11.79 8.90 -8.92
CA TYR A 29 10.74 8.31 -9.74
C TYR A 29 11.27 7.14 -10.59
N GLU A 30 12.35 7.35 -11.35
CA GLU A 30 12.96 6.30 -12.17
C GLU A 30 13.40 5.09 -11.33
N HIS A 31 14.02 5.32 -10.17
CA HIS A 31 14.46 4.23 -9.30
C HIS A 31 13.30 3.34 -8.82
N PHE A 32 12.18 3.95 -8.44
CA PHE A 32 11.02 3.18 -7.97
C PHE A 32 10.18 2.62 -9.12
N SER A 33 10.10 3.30 -10.26
CA SER A 33 9.29 2.86 -11.40
C SER A 33 9.84 1.62 -12.11
N GLN A 34 11.15 1.38 -12.06
CA GLN A 34 11.79 0.24 -12.75
C GLN A 34 11.41 -1.12 -12.15
N ASP A 35 11.09 -1.16 -10.86
CA ASP A 35 10.76 -2.39 -10.13
C ASP A 35 9.25 -2.65 -10.00
N LEU A 36 8.40 -1.76 -10.53
CA LEU A 36 6.95 -1.92 -10.44
C LEU A 36 6.46 -2.83 -11.59
N PRO A 37 5.99 -4.07 -11.30
CA PRO A 37 5.38 -4.90 -12.31
C PRO A 37 4.12 -4.24 -12.86
N ASP A 38 3.85 -4.49 -14.14
CA ASP A 38 2.69 -3.92 -14.83
C ASP A 38 1.39 -4.30 -14.11
N TYR A 39 0.49 -3.33 -13.95
CA TYR A 39 -0.73 -3.46 -13.16
C TYR A 39 -1.68 -4.54 -13.69
N TYR A 40 -1.54 -4.92 -14.97
CA TYR A 40 -2.29 -6.01 -15.58
C TYR A 40 -2.11 -7.35 -14.85
N GLN A 41 -0.99 -7.57 -14.16
CA GLN A 41 -0.79 -8.78 -13.35
C GLN A 41 -1.71 -8.84 -12.12
N LEU A 42 -2.11 -7.69 -11.58
CA LEU A 42 -3.09 -7.63 -10.48
C LEU A 42 -4.52 -7.84 -11.01
N ALA A 43 -4.79 -7.47 -12.26
CA ALA A 43 -6.11 -7.66 -12.88
C ALA A 43 -6.41 -9.13 -13.21
N SER A 44 -5.37 -9.93 -13.49
CA SER A 44 -5.47 -11.37 -13.79
C SER A 44 -5.03 -12.27 -12.62
N TYR A 45 -5.13 -11.78 -11.38
CA TYR A 45 -4.78 -12.57 -10.21
C TYR A 45 -5.82 -13.66 -9.92
N ASP A 46 -5.45 -14.92 -10.18
CA ASP A 46 -6.23 -16.10 -9.81
C ASP A 46 -5.63 -16.77 -8.56
N PRO A 47 -6.23 -16.59 -7.37
CA PRO A 47 -5.68 -17.15 -6.15
C PRO A 47 -5.74 -18.68 -6.19
N PRO A 48 -4.70 -19.39 -5.75
CA PRO A 48 -4.73 -20.84 -5.69
C PRO A 48 -5.87 -21.31 -4.79
N VAL A 49 -6.85 -21.98 -5.37
CA VAL A 49 -8.00 -22.54 -4.67
C VAL A 49 -7.70 -23.94 -4.14
N VAL A 50 -8.43 -24.32 -3.10
CA VAL A 50 -8.31 -25.62 -2.42
C VAL A 50 -8.49 -26.80 -3.38
N SER A 51 -7.60 -27.78 -3.35
CA SER A 51 -7.71 -29.01 -4.15
C SER A 51 -8.53 -30.05 -3.39
N ARG A 52 -9.62 -30.55 -3.97
CA ARG A 52 -10.51 -31.54 -3.34
C ARG A 52 -10.33 -32.93 -3.95
N ILE A 53 -10.06 -33.93 -3.11
CA ILE A 53 -9.92 -35.33 -3.51
C ILE A 53 -11.22 -36.07 -3.15
N TYR A 54 -11.84 -36.71 -4.14
CA TYR A 54 -13.06 -37.51 -3.98
C TYR A 54 -12.76 -39.02 -4.12
N ALA A 55 -13.50 -39.85 -3.40
CA ALA A 55 -13.53 -41.28 -3.59
C ALA A 55 -14.35 -41.66 -4.83
N GLY A 56 -14.21 -42.91 -5.31
CA GLY A 56 -14.96 -43.43 -6.47
C GLY A 56 -16.48 -43.46 -6.28
N ASP A 57 -16.97 -43.31 -5.05
CA ASP A 57 -18.37 -43.19 -4.66
C ASP A 57 -18.83 -41.72 -4.52
N GLY A 58 -17.95 -40.75 -4.78
CA GLY A 58 -18.23 -39.31 -4.67
C GLY A 58 -18.05 -38.71 -3.27
N ARG A 59 -17.64 -39.49 -2.26
CA ARG A 59 -17.34 -38.92 -0.93
C ARG A 59 -16.06 -38.10 -0.93
N LEU A 60 -16.08 -36.93 -0.30
CA LEU A 60 -14.87 -36.12 -0.08
C LEU A 60 -13.92 -36.85 0.86
N LEU A 61 -12.70 -37.15 0.41
CA LEU A 61 -11.67 -37.87 1.17
C LEU A 61 -10.74 -36.91 1.91
N ALA A 62 -10.28 -35.88 1.21
CA ALA A 62 -9.37 -34.88 1.76
C ALA A 62 -9.42 -33.60 0.93
N GLU A 63 -9.25 -32.46 1.61
CA GLU A 63 -9.07 -31.15 0.99
C GLU A 63 -7.61 -30.75 1.24
N TYR A 64 -6.81 -30.67 0.18
CA TYR A 64 -5.40 -30.29 0.26
C TYR A 64 -5.27 -28.80 -0.09
N ALA A 65 -4.96 -27.99 0.92
CA ALA A 65 -4.70 -26.57 0.76
C ALA A 65 -3.67 -26.09 1.77
N THR A 66 -2.68 -25.31 1.31
CA THR A 66 -1.72 -24.62 2.19
C THR A 66 -2.42 -23.53 3.01
N GLU A 67 -3.48 -22.92 2.45
CA GLU A 67 -4.26 -21.86 3.07
C GLU A 67 -5.76 -22.03 2.78
N ASN A 68 -6.60 -21.75 3.78
CA ASN A 68 -8.06 -21.77 3.64
C ASN A 68 -8.53 -20.45 3.01
N ARG A 69 -8.47 -20.35 1.68
CA ARG A 69 -8.95 -19.19 0.92
C ARG A 69 -10.24 -19.54 0.17
N VAL A 70 -11.26 -18.70 0.34
CA VAL A 70 -12.51 -18.76 -0.44
C VAL A 70 -12.61 -17.47 -1.23
N PHE A 71 -12.68 -17.58 -2.56
CA PHE A 71 -12.88 -16.43 -3.43
C PHE A 71 -14.32 -15.91 -3.29
N VAL A 72 -14.48 -14.63 -2.94
CA VAL A 72 -15.79 -13.97 -2.82
C VAL A 72 -15.79 -12.71 -3.69
N PRO A 73 -16.69 -12.59 -4.67
CA PRO A 73 -16.76 -11.39 -5.50
C PRO A 73 -17.23 -10.19 -4.68
N ILE A 74 -16.75 -8.99 -5.02
CA ILE A 74 -17.08 -7.74 -4.31
C ILE A 74 -18.60 -7.47 -4.29
N SER A 75 -19.32 -7.87 -5.34
CA SER A 75 -20.78 -7.73 -5.42
C SER A 75 -21.55 -8.55 -4.38
N ALA A 76 -20.97 -9.63 -3.87
CA ALA A 76 -21.56 -10.45 -2.82
C ALA A 76 -21.24 -9.95 -1.40
N MET A 77 -20.32 -8.98 -1.26
CA MET A 77 -19.91 -8.47 0.04
C MET A 77 -20.86 -7.38 0.57
N PRO A 78 -21.23 -7.41 1.87
CA PRO A 78 -22.01 -6.34 2.48
C PRO A 78 -21.28 -5.00 2.42
N LYS A 79 -21.98 -3.94 1.98
CA LYS A 79 -21.43 -2.56 1.89
C LYS A 79 -20.82 -2.08 3.21
N ARG A 80 -21.37 -2.50 4.35
CA ARG A 80 -20.86 -2.14 5.67
C ARG A 80 -19.45 -2.67 5.94
N ILE A 81 -19.15 -3.88 5.45
CA ILE A 81 -17.82 -4.48 5.58
C ILE A 81 -16.84 -3.73 4.69
N ILE A 82 -17.20 -3.49 3.42
CA ILE A 82 -16.38 -2.71 2.48
C ILE A 82 -16.02 -1.34 3.09
N ASN A 83 -17.02 -0.60 3.56
CA ASN A 83 -16.80 0.72 4.15
C ASN A 83 -15.95 0.68 5.43
N ALA A 84 -16.08 -0.36 6.25
CA ALA A 84 -15.26 -0.51 7.46
C ALA A 84 -13.78 -0.75 7.11
N PHE A 85 -13.51 -1.57 6.08
CA PHE A 85 -12.15 -1.78 5.58
C PHE A 85 -11.56 -0.50 4.98
N LEU A 86 -12.32 0.21 4.13
CA LEU A 86 -11.89 1.51 3.59
C LEU A 86 -11.60 2.52 4.69
N ALA A 87 -12.46 2.63 5.70
CA ALA A 87 -12.22 3.57 6.80
C ALA A 87 -10.96 3.24 7.62
N ALA A 88 -10.57 1.96 7.72
CA ALA A 88 -9.42 1.52 8.50
C ALA A 88 -8.10 1.62 7.73
N GLU A 89 -8.10 1.26 6.44
CA GLU A 89 -6.89 1.23 5.60
C GLU A 89 -6.72 2.54 4.80
N ASP A 90 -7.69 2.86 3.95
CA ASP A 90 -7.66 4.07 3.11
C ASP A 90 -9.08 4.57 2.78
N LYS A 91 -9.47 5.65 3.48
CA LYS A 91 -10.79 6.27 3.34
C LYS A 91 -11.00 6.93 1.97
N THR A 92 -9.92 7.24 1.28
CA THR A 92 -9.88 7.98 0.01
C THR A 92 -9.62 7.07 -1.19
N PHE A 93 -9.55 5.75 -0.98
CA PHE A 93 -9.21 4.73 -1.99
C PHE A 93 -9.86 4.93 -3.36
N TYR A 94 -11.18 5.23 -3.39
CA TYR A 94 -11.91 5.41 -4.65
C TYR A 94 -11.75 6.79 -5.30
N THR A 95 -11.15 7.74 -4.60
CA THR A 95 -11.06 9.15 -5.02
C THR A 95 -9.67 9.56 -5.45
N HIS A 96 -8.62 8.89 -4.97
CA HIS A 96 -7.24 9.19 -5.37
C HIS A 96 -6.77 8.24 -6.48
N PRO A 97 -5.87 8.69 -7.37
CA PRO A 97 -5.37 7.91 -8.51
C PRO A 97 -4.32 6.86 -8.10
N GLY A 98 -4.47 6.23 -6.93
CA GLY A 98 -3.52 5.24 -6.38
C GLY A 98 -2.53 5.77 -5.34
N VAL A 99 -2.22 7.08 -5.31
CA VAL A 99 -1.34 7.70 -4.29
C VAL A 99 -2.02 8.88 -3.60
N ASP A 100 -2.09 8.84 -2.27
CA ASP A 100 -2.55 9.98 -1.44
C ASP A 100 -1.40 11.00 -1.23
N LEU A 101 -1.24 11.91 -2.19
CA LEU A 101 -0.25 13.00 -2.14
C LEU A 101 -0.36 13.83 -0.84
N PRO A 102 -1.54 14.32 -0.43
CA PRO A 102 -1.72 14.98 0.87
C PRO A 102 -1.26 14.14 2.07
N GLY A 103 -1.61 12.85 2.09
CA GLY A 103 -1.21 11.92 3.16
C GLY A 103 0.31 11.76 3.25
N VAL A 104 0.98 11.59 2.12
CA VAL A 104 2.46 11.48 2.05
C VAL A 104 3.13 12.75 2.56
N ILE A 105 2.67 13.94 2.10
CA ILE A 105 3.23 15.22 2.56
C ILE A 105 3.07 15.38 4.07
N ASN A 106 1.90 15.05 4.61
CA ASN A 106 1.65 15.10 6.05
C ASN A 106 2.54 14.11 6.82
N ALA A 107 2.72 12.90 6.31
CA ALA A 107 3.58 11.90 6.94
C ALA A 107 5.05 12.35 6.97
N VAL A 108 5.55 12.93 5.88
CA VAL A 108 6.89 13.53 5.81
C VAL A 108 7.02 14.67 6.81
N TRP A 109 6.04 15.58 6.86
CA TRP A 109 6.04 16.70 7.81
C TRP A 109 6.07 16.23 9.26
N ILE A 110 5.25 15.25 9.62
CA ILE A 110 5.21 14.65 10.96
C ILE A 110 6.56 14.00 11.28
N ASN A 111 7.16 13.27 10.34
CA ASN A 111 8.47 12.64 10.53
C ASN A 111 9.59 13.66 10.73
N VAL A 112 9.61 14.74 9.95
CA VAL A 112 10.59 15.82 10.09
C VAL A 112 10.43 16.52 11.44
N LYS A 113 9.19 16.76 11.88
CA LYS A 113 8.91 17.34 13.20
C LYS A 113 9.35 16.42 14.35
N ASN A 114 9.21 15.12 14.16
CA ASN A 114 9.48 14.11 15.19
C ASN A 114 10.86 13.46 15.07
N LEU A 115 11.78 14.03 14.29
CA LEU A 115 13.10 13.44 13.97
C LEU A 115 14.02 13.25 15.19
N GLY A 116 13.62 13.71 16.38
CA GLY A 116 14.32 13.51 17.66
C GLY A 116 13.45 13.02 18.81
N ASP A 117 12.18 12.65 18.58
CA ASP A 117 11.31 12.06 19.61
C ASP A 117 11.28 10.53 19.38
N ASP A 118 12.08 9.79 20.15
CA ASP A 118 12.27 8.33 20.10
C ASP A 118 11.02 7.54 20.58
N ARG A 119 9.83 8.01 20.28
CA ARG A 119 8.60 7.24 20.46
C ARG A 119 8.50 6.24 19.32
N ARG A 120 9.19 5.12 19.52
CA ARG A 120 9.08 3.91 18.70
C ARG A 120 7.61 3.67 18.36
N ARG A 121 7.32 3.74 17.06
CA ARG A 121 6.03 3.35 16.50
C ARG A 121 5.76 1.93 16.97
N SER A 122 4.75 1.78 17.80
CA SER A 122 4.32 0.49 18.35
C SER A 122 3.93 -0.42 17.20
N ALA A 123 4.90 -1.20 16.72
CA ALA A 123 4.66 -2.35 15.87
C ALA A 123 3.69 -3.24 16.62
N ARG A 124 2.47 -3.37 16.11
CA ARG A 124 1.49 -4.30 16.66
C ARG A 124 2.11 -5.70 16.54
N PRO A 125 2.34 -6.43 17.65
CA PRO A 125 2.91 -7.76 17.57
C PRO A 125 1.96 -8.64 16.72
N PRO A 126 2.50 -9.54 15.88
CA PRO A 126 1.68 -10.39 15.04
C PRO A 126 0.74 -11.21 15.92
N SER A 127 -0.57 -11.10 15.68
CA SER A 127 -1.57 -11.94 16.33
C SER A 127 -1.37 -13.37 15.86
N ARG A 128 -0.69 -14.19 16.66
CA ARG A 128 -0.63 -15.64 16.46
C ARG A 128 -2.03 -16.22 16.69
N SER A 129 -2.83 -16.35 15.64
CA SER A 129 -3.98 -17.26 15.65
C SER A 129 -3.46 -18.70 15.57
N ARG A 130 -3.14 -19.30 16.73
CA ARG A 130 -3.01 -20.76 16.80
C ARG A 130 -4.41 -21.35 16.64
N SER A 131 -4.71 -21.94 15.49
CA SER A 131 -5.83 -22.87 15.40
C SER A 131 -5.49 -24.12 16.24
N PRO A 132 -6.43 -24.65 17.04
CA PRO A 132 -6.23 -25.95 17.66
C PRO A 132 -6.34 -27.01 16.56
N ARG A 133 -5.24 -27.74 16.33
CA ARG A 133 -5.33 -29.00 15.60
C ARG A 133 -6.15 -29.95 16.46
N THR A 134 -7.33 -30.31 15.97
CA THR A 134 -8.07 -31.48 16.43
C THR A 134 -7.14 -32.69 16.35
N SER A 135 -6.90 -33.30 17.50
CA SER A 135 -6.31 -34.63 17.60
C SER A 135 -7.44 -35.64 17.66
N CYS A 136 -7.31 -36.68 16.83
CA CYS A 136 -7.89 -38.02 16.88
C CYS A 136 -9.37 -38.19 17.24
#